data_AF-A0A4R5H9J0-F1
#
_entry.id   AF-A0A4R5H9J0-F1
#
_cell.length_a   1.000
_cell.length_b   1.000
_cell.length_c   1.000
_cell.angle_alpha   90.00
_cell.angle_beta   90.00
_cell.angle_gamma   90.00
#
_symmetry.space_group_name_H-M   'P 1'
#
loop_
_entity.id
_entity.type
_entity.pdbx_description
1 polymer ?
#
loop_
_entity_poly.entity_id
_entity_poly.type
_entity_poly.pdbx_seq_one_letter_code
_entity_poly.pdbx_strand_id
1 'polypeptide(L)'
;MSSKIYLHKFLFYLTPPLIAVLLYFYGDNERYFDAIYVSALIVSCVFCWQDKDALGAMIAVIAYFIISELFYAIPDSLVNAFCIYIACLILSLYFFRDVTAKILLAYVIMTMGVEIYWLQIEYANKPRMLYYISTMALTIGLRQLLYQRVFIMSEYFGYSSSRLRLDIHVGLIFYAFYILVALMAGEYFIRHLLGVKSALFIYNIYTPVSNFLSALTLCVVYMNYFYNQSQKQLNR
;
A
#
# COMPACT_ATOMS: atom_id res chain seq x y z
N MET A 1 5.43 35.41 -19.01
CA MET A 1 5.05 34.04 -18.57
C MET A 1 6.33 33.25 -18.33
N SER A 2 6.60 32.78 -17.11
CA SER A 2 7.94 32.33 -16.69
C SER A 2 8.34 30.96 -17.26
N SER A 3 9.55 30.84 -17.80
CA SER A 3 10.18 29.60 -18.30
C SER A 3 10.11 28.41 -17.33
N LYS A 4 10.01 28.68 -16.02
CA LYS A 4 9.82 27.67 -14.97
C LYS A 4 8.56 26.83 -15.14
N ILE A 5 7.47 27.41 -15.64
CA ILE A 5 6.19 26.70 -15.83
C ILE A 5 6.29 25.69 -16.97
N TYR A 6 6.98 26.05 -18.06
CA TYR A 6 7.20 25.15 -19.19
C TYR A 6 8.14 24.01 -18.84
N LEU A 7 9.19 24.28 -18.04
CA LEU A 7 10.10 23.25 -17.55
C LEU A 7 9.38 22.21 -16.67
N HIS A 8 8.53 22.65 -15.73
CA HIS A 8 7.77 21.72 -14.89
C HIS A 8 6.77 20.88 -15.70
N LYS A 9 6.10 21.48 -16.69
CA LYS A 9 5.22 20.74 -17.61
C LYS A 9 6.00 19.72 -18.43
N PHE A 10 7.13 20.12 -19.03
CA PHE A 10 7.97 19.24 -19.83
C PHE A 10 8.49 18.06 -19.01
N LEU A 11 9.05 18.32 -17.83
CA LEU A 11 9.52 17.27 -16.91
C LEU A 11 8.40 16.29 -16.57
N PHE A 12 7.20 16.81 -16.29
CA PHE A 12 6.04 15.98 -15.95
C PHE A 12 5.51 15.13 -17.11
N TYR A 13 5.52 15.63 -18.35
CA TYR A 13 5.16 14.82 -19.52
C TYR A 13 6.24 13.78 -19.87
N LEU A 14 7.49 14.03 -19.50
CA LEU A 14 8.60 13.11 -19.70
C LEU A 14 8.64 11.99 -18.66
N THR A 15 8.19 12.23 -17.42
CA THR A 15 8.27 11.23 -16.34
C THR A 15 7.47 9.95 -16.63
N PRO A 16 6.17 9.99 -17.01
CA PRO A 16 5.40 8.79 -17.29
C PRO A 16 6.01 7.88 -18.38
N PRO A 17 6.41 8.39 -19.57
CA PRO A 17 7.05 7.55 -20.57
C PRO A 17 8.43 7.06 -20.11
N LEU A 18 9.21 7.87 -19.38
CA LEU A 18 10.48 7.42 -18.79
C LEU A 18 10.27 6.25 -17.82
N ILE A 19 9.29 6.38 -16.90
CA ILE A 19 8.93 5.33 -15.94
C ILE A 19 8.45 4.08 -16.69
N ALA A 20 7.61 4.23 -17.71
CA ALA A 20 7.13 3.11 -18.52
C ALA A 20 8.29 2.37 -19.21
N VAL A 21 9.26 3.10 -19.77
CA VAL A 21 10.47 2.52 -20.38
C VAL A 21 11.30 1.78 -19.32
N LEU A 22 11.52 2.39 -18.15
CA LEU A 22 12.27 1.75 -17.06
C LEU A 22 11.58 0.47 -16.57
N LEU A 23 10.25 0.49 -16.43
CA LEU A 23 9.46 -0.69 -16.06
C LEU A 23 9.49 -1.76 -17.16
N TYR A 24 9.48 -1.38 -18.44
CA TYR A 24 9.57 -2.33 -19.54
C TYR A 24 10.92 -3.07 -19.57
N PHE A 25 12.02 -2.37 -19.29
CA PHE A 25 13.36 -2.98 -19.31
C PHE A 25 13.77 -3.68 -18.02
N TYR A 26 13.31 -3.20 -16.86
CA TYR A 26 13.79 -3.64 -15.55
C TYR A 26 12.69 -4.17 -14.63
N GLY A 27 11.42 -4.11 -15.03
CA GLY A 27 10.28 -4.49 -14.19
C GLY A 27 10.14 -5.98 -13.91
N ASP A 28 10.87 -6.84 -14.64
CA ASP A 28 10.91 -8.28 -14.38
C ASP A 28 11.61 -8.63 -13.06
N ASN A 29 12.44 -7.73 -12.54
CA ASN A 29 13.07 -7.88 -11.24
C ASN A 29 12.27 -7.12 -10.18
N GLU A 30 11.76 -7.84 -9.19
CA GLU A 30 10.94 -7.30 -8.09
C GLU A 30 11.59 -6.09 -7.40
N ARG A 31 12.90 -6.16 -7.10
CA ARG A 31 13.62 -5.07 -6.44
C ARG A 31 13.74 -3.83 -7.32
N TYR A 32 13.93 -4.01 -8.62
CA TYR A 32 14.00 -2.88 -9.55
C TYR A 32 12.63 -2.27 -9.78
N PHE A 33 11.58 -3.10 -9.86
CA PHE A 33 10.20 -2.62 -9.92
C PHE A 33 9.88 -1.72 -8.73
N ASP A 34 10.14 -2.19 -7.50
CA ASP A 34 9.87 -1.44 -6.29
C ASP A 34 10.68 -0.14 -6.22
N ALA A 35 11.97 -0.19 -6.58
CA ALA A 35 12.82 0.99 -6.61
C ALA A 35 12.33 2.04 -7.63
N ILE A 36 11.95 1.62 -8.83
CA ILE A 36 11.40 2.50 -9.87
C ILE A 36 10.07 3.09 -9.40
N TYR A 37 9.21 2.27 -8.81
CA TYR A 37 7.91 2.66 -8.31
C TYR A 37 8.00 3.71 -7.18
N VAL A 38 8.80 3.44 -6.16
CA VAL A 38 9.01 4.37 -5.04
C VAL A 38 9.67 5.66 -5.53
N SER A 39 10.64 5.57 -6.43
CA SER A 39 11.26 6.75 -7.05
C SER A 39 10.24 7.60 -7.81
N ALA A 40 9.32 6.96 -8.56
CA ALA A 40 8.23 7.64 -9.25
C ALA A 40 7.27 8.35 -8.28
N LEU A 41 6.95 7.75 -7.14
CA LEU A 41 6.14 8.39 -6.10
C LEU A 41 6.88 9.61 -5.50
N ILE A 42 8.17 9.50 -5.20
CA ILE A 42 8.97 10.61 -4.66
C ILE A 42 9.02 11.78 -5.64
N VAL A 43 9.28 11.51 -6.92
CA VAL A 43 9.26 12.54 -7.96
C VAL A 43 7.86 13.17 -8.08
N SER A 44 6.81 12.37 -7.93
CA SER A 44 5.42 12.88 -7.91
C SER A 44 5.16 13.82 -6.72
N CYS A 45 5.74 13.56 -5.54
CA CYS A 45 5.69 14.50 -4.41
C CYS A 45 6.34 15.85 -4.74
N VAL A 46 7.46 15.85 -5.46
CA VAL A 46 8.13 17.08 -5.88
C VAL A 46 7.23 17.91 -6.80
N PHE A 47 6.51 17.27 -7.73
CA PHE A 47 5.53 17.97 -8.57
C PHE A 47 4.34 18.49 -7.76
N CYS A 48 3.86 17.72 -6.78
CA CYS A 48 2.74 18.12 -5.92
C CYS A 48 3.12 19.06 -4.76
N TRP A 49 4.36 19.55 -4.67
CA TRP A 49 4.86 20.32 -3.50
C TRP A 49 4.01 21.55 -3.12
N GLN A 50 3.41 22.19 -4.14
CA GLN A 50 2.56 23.37 -3.98
C GLN A 50 1.12 23.03 -3.57
N ASP A 51 0.68 21.78 -3.77
CA ASP A 51 -0.65 21.29 -3.44
C ASP A 51 -0.55 20.42 -2.18
N LYS A 52 -0.77 21.06 -1.01
CA LYS A 52 -0.58 20.42 0.30
C LYS A 52 -1.50 19.22 0.52
N ASP A 53 -2.70 19.25 -0.04
CA ASP A 53 -3.65 18.15 0.05
C ASP A 53 -3.12 16.94 -0.74
N ALA A 54 -2.72 17.15 -2.00
CA ALA A 54 -2.18 16.08 -2.85
C ALA A 54 -0.87 15.53 -2.28
N LEU A 55 0.01 16.41 -1.79
CA LEU A 55 1.25 16.03 -1.13
C LEU A 55 0.99 15.17 0.11
N GLY A 56 -0.01 15.52 0.93
CA GLY A 56 -0.37 14.74 2.12
C GLY A 56 -0.85 13.33 1.78
N ALA A 57 -1.67 13.15 0.74
CA ALA A 57 -2.03 11.82 0.24
C ALA A 57 -0.80 11.04 -0.23
N MET A 58 0.10 11.69 -0.98
CA MET A 58 1.29 11.03 -1.52
C MET A 58 2.27 10.60 -0.44
N ILE A 59 2.47 11.42 0.58
CA ILE A 59 3.29 11.08 1.75
C ILE A 59 2.70 9.85 2.46
N ALA A 60 1.39 9.78 2.61
CA ALA A 60 0.74 8.62 3.21
C ALA A 60 1.00 7.33 2.41
N VAL A 61 0.91 7.40 1.08
CA VAL A 61 1.21 6.27 0.19
C VAL A 61 2.67 5.87 0.29
N ILE A 62 3.62 6.82 0.25
CA ILE A 62 5.05 6.52 0.43
C ILE A 62 5.32 5.88 1.80
N ALA A 63 4.72 6.41 2.85
CA ALA A 63 4.85 5.86 4.20
C ALA A 63 4.36 4.40 4.26
N TYR A 64 3.26 4.08 3.57
CA TYR A 64 2.82 2.69 3.42
C TYR A 64 3.91 1.80 2.83
N PHE A 65 4.51 2.18 1.70
CA PHE A 65 5.53 1.33 1.04
C PHE A 65 6.77 1.16 1.91
N ILE A 66 7.24 2.23 2.55
CA ILE A 66 8.38 2.17 3.47
C ILE A 66 8.06 1.23 4.64
N ILE A 67 6.89 1.37 5.27
CA ILE A 67 6.52 0.54 6.42
C ILE A 67 6.29 -0.92 6.01
N SER A 68 5.75 -1.18 4.81
CA SER A 68 5.60 -2.52 4.25
C SER A 68 6.97 -3.21 4.08
N GLU A 69 7.96 -2.50 3.55
CA GLU A 69 9.33 -3.01 3.40
C GLU A 69 9.99 -3.25 4.76
N LEU A 70 9.75 -2.38 5.74
CA LEU A 70 10.18 -2.62 7.12
C LEU A 70 9.57 -3.91 7.68
N PHE A 71 8.28 -4.16 7.46
CA PHE A 71 7.65 -5.42 7.88
C PHE A 71 8.22 -6.64 7.17
N TYR A 72 8.60 -6.53 5.89
CA TYR A 72 9.26 -7.60 5.16
C TYR A 72 10.66 -7.92 5.72
N ALA A 73 11.39 -6.89 6.14
CA ALA A 73 12.74 -7.03 6.71
C ALA A 73 12.76 -7.55 8.15
N ILE A 74 11.64 -7.50 8.88
CA ILE A 74 11.56 -7.99 10.27
C ILE A 74 11.78 -9.52 10.29
N PRO A 75 12.74 -10.02 11.10
CA PRO A 75 12.97 -11.45 11.21
C PRO A 75 11.78 -12.14 11.89
N ASP A 76 11.45 -13.34 11.42
CA ASP A 76 10.39 -14.17 11.98
C ASP A 76 10.86 -14.78 13.32
N SER A 77 10.74 -13.98 14.38
CA SER A 77 11.00 -14.37 15.76
C SER A 77 9.69 -14.36 16.56
N LEU A 78 9.60 -15.19 17.60
CA LEU A 78 8.42 -15.25 18.46
C LEU A 78 8.06 -13.88 19.08
N VAL A 79 9.08 -13.10 19.46
CA VAL A 79 8.89 -11.76 20.04
C VAL A 79 8.27 -10.82 19.01
N ASN A 80 8.79 -10.80 17.78
CA ASN A 80 8.27 -9.94 16.72
C ASN A 80 6.85 -10.35 16.32
N ALA A 81 6.60 -11.66 16.19
CA ALA A 81 5.28 -12.19 15.90
C ALA A 81 4.27 -11.76 16.97
N PHE A 82 4.61 -11.90 18.25
CA PHE A 82 3.75 -11.50 19.36
C PHE A 82 3.44 -10.00 19.33
N CYS A 83 4.46 -9.15 19.19
CA CYS A 83 4.28 -7.70 19.11
C CYS A 83 3.38 -7.29 17.94
N ILE A 84 3.61 -7.86 16.75
CA ILE A 84 2.86 -7.51 15.54
C ILE A 84 1.43 -8.04 15.60
N TYR A 85 1.21 -9.28 16.06
CA TYR A 85 -0.14 -9.82 16.18
C TYR A 85 -0.97 -9.08 17.23
N ILE A 86 -0.38 -8.69 18.35
CA ILE A 86 -1.06 -7.83 19.34
C ILE A 86 -1.41 -6.48 18.72
N ALA A 87 -0.46 -5.83 18.03
CA ALA A 87 -0.72 -4.55 17.37
C ALA A 87 -1.86 -4.67 16.34
N CYS A 88 -1.86 -5.75 15.54
CA CYS A 88 -2.92 -6.02 14.57
C CYS A 88 -4.26 -6.30 15.24
N LEU A 89 -4.27 -7.03 16.36
CA LEU A 89 -5.46 -7.32 17.14
C LEU A 89 -6.07 -6.05 17.74
N ILE A 90 -5.25 -5.19 18.33
CA ILE A 90 -5.67 -3.88 18.85
C ILE A 90 -6.25 -3.03 17.70
N LEU A 91 -5.56 -2.96 16.57
CA LEU A 91 -6.00 -2.19 15.40
C LEU A 91 -7.35 -2.71 14.85
N SER A 92 -7.51 -4.03 14.75
CA SER A 92 -8.76 -4.66 14.33
C SER A 92 -9.92 -4.38 15.29
N LEU A 93 -9.67 -4.39 16.60
CA LEU A 93 -10.70 -4.07 17.61
C LEU A 93 -11.05 -2.59 17.61
N TYR A 94 -10.06 -1.72 17.44
CA TYR A 94 -10.28 -0.28 17.35
C TYR A 94 -11.14 0.09 16.12
N PHE A 95 -10.88 -0.53 14.97
CA PHE A 95 -11.63 -0.32 13.73
C PHE A 95 -12.72 -1.36 13.48
N PHE A 96 -13.24 -2.03 14.52
CA PHE A 96 -14.15 -3.18 14.37
C PHE A 96 -15.43 -2.90 13.56
N ARG A 97 -15.82 -1.64 13.38
CA ARG A 97 -16.95 -1.26 12.52
C ARG A 97 -16.66 -1.50 11.03
N ASP A 98 -15.40 -1.46 10.59
CA ASP A 98 -14.99 -1.74 9.21
C ASP A 98 -14.98 -3.25 8.95
N VAL A 99 -15.55 -3.68 7.82
CA VAL A 99 -15.58 -5.09 7.40
C VAL A 99 -14.16 -5.64 7.23
N THR A 100 -13.23 -4.84 6.69
CA THR A 100 -11.83 -5.25 6.54
C THR A 100 -11.15 -5.49 7.89
N ALA A 101 -11.47 -4.70 8.92
CA ALA A 101 -10.93 -4.92 10.26
C ALA A 101 -11.44 -6.22 10.89
N LYS A 102 -12.71 -6.59 10.65
CA LYS A 102 -13.29 -7.86 11.09
C LYS A 102 -12.64 -9.06 10.39
N ILE A 103 -12.40 -8.95 9.09
CA ILE A 103 -11.68 -9.98 8.33
C ILE A 103 -10.25 -10.11 8.88
N LEU A 104 -9.53 -9.00 9.06
CA LEU A 104 -8.20 -9.01 9.67
C LEU A 104 -8.23 -9.67 11.05
N LEU A 105 -9.22 -9.38 11.90
CA LEU A 105 -9.35 -10.00 13.22
C LEU A 105 -9.43 -11.53 13.11
N ALA A 106 -10.26 -12.04 12.20
CA ALA A 106 -10.39 -13.47 11.96
C ALA A 106 -9.05 -14.08 11.52
N TYR A 107 -8.34 -13.41 10.61
CA TYR A 107 -7.02 -13.83 10.15
C TYR A 107 -5.97 -13.81 11.27
N VAL A 108 -5.96 -12.79 12.13
CA VAL A 108 -5.03 -12.69 13.27
C VAL A 108 -5.27 -13.84 14.25
N ILE A 109 -6.52 -14.08 14.66
CA ILE A 109 -6.88 -15.17 15.59
C ILE A 109 -6.50 -16.52 15.00
N MET A 110 -6.82 -16.74 13.72
CA MET A 110 -6.46 -17.98 13.03
C MET A 110 -4.95 -18.15 12.94
N THR A 111 -4.21 -17.10 12.59
CA THR A 111 -2.74 -17.13 12.52
C THR A 111 -2.15 -17.49 13.89
N MET A 112 -2.60 -16.85 14.97
CA MET A 112 -2.13 -17.16 16.32
C MET A 112 -2.36 -18.63 16.70
N GLY A 113 -3.55 -19.18 16.41
CA GLY A 113 -3.85 -20.59 16.69
C GLY A 113 -2.96 -21.54 15.88
N VAL A 114 -2.74 -21.21 14.61
CA VAL A 114 -1.90 -22.00 13.70
C VAL A 114 -0.42 -21.95 14.09
N GLU A 115 0.07 -20.79 14.50
CA GLU A 115 1.43 -20.61 15.01
C GLU A 115 1.67 -21.45 16.26
N ILE A 116 0.72 -21.45 17.21
CA ILE A 116 0.79 -22.31 18.40
C ILE A 116 0.80 -23.79 18.00
N TYR A 117 -0.05 -24.19 17.05
CA TYR A 117 -0.07 -25.56 16.54
C TYR A 117 1.26 -25.96 15.89
N TRP A 118 1.83 -25.11 15.02
CA TRP A 118 3.10 -25.37 14.36
C TRP A 118 4.28 -25.43 15.32
N LEU A 119 4.25 -24.66 16.41
CA LEU A 119 5.25 -24.75 17.47
C LEU A 119 5.20 -26.11 18.18
N GLN A 120 4.00 -26.67 18.40
CA GLN A 120 3.85 -27.96 19.06
C GLN A 120 4.36 -29.14 18.22
N ILE A 121 4.24 -29.05 16.90
CA ILE A 121 4.66 -30.12 15.97
C ILE A 121 6.03 -29.87 15.31
N GLU A 122 6.74 -28.83 15.74
CA GLU A 122 8.03 -28.40 15.18
C GLU A 122 8.00 -28.30 13.65
N TYR A 123 6.97 -27.65 13.10
CA TYR A 123 6.73 -27.62 11.66
C TYR A 123 7.85 -26.86 10.91
N ALA A 124 8.69 -27.60 10.20
CA ALA A 124 9.89 -27.07 9.55
C ALA A 124 9.61 -26.00 8.47
N ASN A 125 8.48 -26.11 7.75
CA ASN A 125 8.17 -25.26 6.59
C ASN A 125 7.12 -24.19 6.91
N LYS A 126 7.29 -23.50 8.05
CA LYS A 126 6.38 -22.44 8.47
C LYS A 126 6.37 -21.27 7.46
N PRO A 127 5.21 -20.87 6.92
CA PRO A 127 5.08 -19.67 6.10
C PRO A 127 5.23 -18.40 6.94
N ARG A 128 5.82 -17.34 6.35
CA ARG A 128 5.98 -16.03 6.99
C ARG A 128 4.66 -15.25 7.03
N MET A 129 3.72 -15.70 7.86
CA MET A 129 2.39 -15.06 7.99
C MET A 129 2.46 -13.65 8.59
N LEU A 130 3.50 -13.36 9.38
CA LEU A 130 3.74 -12.05 9.98
C LEU A 130 3.65 -10.92 8.96
N TYR A 131 4.30 -11.07 7.80
CA TYR A 131 4.31 -10.07 6.74
C TYR A 131 2.90 -9.84 6.13
N TYR A 132 2.17 -10.91 5.83
CA TYR A 132 0.84 -10.79 5.22
C TYR A 132 -0.15 -10.13 6.16
N ILE A 133 -0.16 -10.53 7.44
CA ILE A 133 -1.05 -9.96 8.46
C ILE A 133 -0.73 -8.49 8.73
N SER A 134 0.55 -8.12 8.86
CA SER A 134 0.95 -6.74 9.05
C SER A 134 0.62 -5.87 7.83
N THR A 135 0.78 -6.40 6.62
CA THR A 135 0.42 -5.70 5.37
C THR A 135 -1.09 -5.46 5.29
N MET A 136 -1.91 -6.45 5.63
CA MET A 136 -3.37 -6.25 5.74
C MET A 136 -3.71 -5.13 6.74
N ALA A 137 -3.11 -5.14 7.93
CA ALA A 137 -3.31 -4.08 8.92
C ALA A 137 -2.88 -2.70 8.39
N LEU A 138 -1.76 -2.64 7.67
CA LEU A 138 -1.22 -1.42 7.11
C LEU A 138 -2.14 -0.83 6.03
N THR A 139 -2.75 -1.66 5.17
CA THR A 139 -3.72 -1.16 4.17
C THR A 139 -4.98 -0.58 4.82
N ILE A 140 -5.45 -1.16 5.94
CA ILE A 140 -6.57 -0.59 6.73
C ILE A 140 -6.13 0.76 7.32
N GLY A 141 -4.97 0.81 7.96
CA GLY A 141 -4.40 2.03 8.54
C GLY A 141 -4.27 3.15 7.52
N LEU A 142 -3.73 2.85 6.33
CA LEU A 142 -3.61 3.82 5.24
C LEU A 142 -4.98 4.33 4.78
N ARG A 143 -5.96 3.46 4.57
CA ARG A 143 -7.31 3.87 4.15
C ARG A 143 -7.97 4.78 5.19
N GLN A 144 -7.81 4.46 6.47
CA GLN A 144 -8.32 5.32 7.55
C GLN A 144 -7.59 6.66 7.61
N LEU A 145 -6.26 6.65 7.41
CA LEU A 145 -5.46 7.88 7.35
C LEU A 145 -5.87 8.77 6.17
N LEU A 146 -6.07 8.20 4.97
CA LEU A 146 -6.56 8.95 3.81
C LEU A 146 -7.97 9.52 4.05
N TYR A 147 -8.85 8.78 4.71
CA TYR A 147 -10.20 9.26 5.05
C TYR A 147 -10.18 10.40 6.08
N GLN A 148 -9.32 10.30 7.10
CA GLN A 148 -9.22 11.26 8.21
C GLN A 148 -8.23 12.40 7.94
N ARG A 149 -7.46 12.35 6.84
CA ARG A 149 -6.38 13.31 6.55
C ARG A 149 -6.83 14.77 6.69
N VAL A 150 -8.01 15.10 6.15
CA VAL A 150 -8.54 16.47 6.18
C VAL A 150 -8.66 16.98 7.63
N PHE A 151 -9.17 16.14 8.52
CA PHE A 151 -9.25 16.46 9.95
C PHE A 151 -7.86 16.59 10.57
N ILE A 152 -6.95 15.65 10.28
CA ILE A 152 -5.58 15.68 10.81
C ILE A 152 -4.82 16.95 10.37
N MET A 153 -4.95 17.33 9.10
CA MET A 153 -4.30 18.52 8.53
C MET A 153 -4.85 19.82 9.10
N SER A 154 -6.16 19.87 9.34
CA SER A 154 -6.82 21.02 9.98
C SER A 154 -6.40 21.14 11.45
N GLU A 155 -6.51 20.06 12.22
CA GLU A 155 -6.35 20.08 13.68
C GLU A 155 -4.89 20.23 14.11
N TYR A 156 -3.98 19.45 13.49
CA TYR A 156 -2.58 19.37 13.95
C TYR A 156 -1.63 20.28 13.17
N PHE A 157 -1.99 20.69 11.95
CA PHE A 157 -1.13 21.50 11.09
C PHE A 157 -1.72 22.87 10.74
N GLY A 158 -2.96 23.17 11.18
CA GLY A 158 -3.61 24.45 10.91
C GLY A 158 -3.89 24.71 9.42
N TYR A 159 -3.86 23.68 8.57
CA TYR A 159 -4.09 23.81 7.14
C TYR A 159 -5.55 23.55 6.80
N SER A 160 -6.17 24.48 6.07
CA SER A 160 -7.46 24.23 5.42
C SER A 160 -7.27 23.19 4.33
N SER A 161 -7.61 21.94 4.65
CA SER A 161 -7.51 20.80 3.75
C SER A 161 -8.88 20.45 3.18
N SER A 162 -8.90 19.99 1.94
CA SER A 162 -10.12 19.53 1.27
C SER A 162 -10.06 18.04 0.98
N ARG A 163 -11.24 17.40 0.89
CA ARG A 163 -11.33 16.03 0.40
C ARG A 163 -10.96 16.00 -1.08
N LEU A 164 -9.95 15.20 -1.42
CA LEU A 164 -9.54 15.02 -2.80
C LEU A 164 -10.19 13.76 -3.38
N ARG A 165 -10.48 13.79 -4.68
CA ARG A 165 -10.82 12.57 -5.44
C ARG A 165 -9.70 11.53 -5.36
N LEU A 166 -8.45 12.00 -5.23
CA LEU A 166 -7.26 11.17 -5.04
C LEU A 166 -7.43 10.22 -3.83
N ASP A 167 -7.99 10.70 -2.72
CA ASP A 167 -8.13 9.93 -1.48
C ASP A 167 -9.04 8.72 -1.67
N ILE A 168 -10.13 8.92 -2.42
CA ILE A 168 -11.12 7.89 -2.73
C ILE A 168 -10.50 6.86 -3.68
N HIS A 169 -9.89 7.31 -4.77
CA HIS A 169 -9.32 6.41 -5.78
C HIS A 169 -8.15 5.59 -5.21
N VAL A 170 -7.23 6.23 -4.47
CA VAL A 170 -6.15 5.52 -3.79
C VAL A 170 -6.74 4.57 -2.74
N GLY A 171 -7.71 5.01 -1.94
CA GLY A 171 -8.38 4.14 -0.96
C GLY A 171 -9.01 2.88 -1.57
N LEU A 172 -9.61 2.98 -2.76
CA LEU A 172 -10.16 1.84 -3.50
C LEU A 172 -9.07 0.89 -4.02
N ILE A 173 -7.97 1.43 -4.53
CA ILE A 173 -6.82 0.61 -4.96
C ILE A 173 -6.24 -0.15 -3.78
N PHE A 174 -6.11 0.48 -2.62
CA PHE A 174 -5.63 -0.16 -1.40
C PHE A 174 -6.61 -1.17 -0.80
N TYR A 175 -7.91 -1.02 -1.07
CA TYR A 175 -8.88 -2.07 -0.79
C TYR A 175 -8.66 -3.30 -1.70
N ALA A 176 -8.31 -3.10 -2.97
CA ALA A 176 -7.93 -4.20 -3.86
C ALA A 176 -6.62 -4.89 -3.42
N PHE A 177 -5.60 -4.12 -2.98
CA PHE A 177 -4.41 -4.68 -2.35
C PHE A 177 -4.75 -5.52 -1.12
N TYR A 178 -5.63 -5.02 -0.25
CA TYR A 178 -6.08 -5.77 0.93
C TYR A 178 -6.68 -7.14 0.53
N ILE A 179 -7.56 -7.16 -0.48
CA ILE A 179 -8.16 -8.41 -0.98
C ILE A 179 -7.08 -9.35 -1.50
N LEU A 180 -6.14 -8.86 -2.33
CA LEU A 180 -5.06 -9.67 -2.88
C LEU A 180 -4.21 -10.31 -1.78
N VAL A 181 -3.82 -9.53 -0.77
CA VAL A 181 -3.04 -10.00 0.38
C VAL A 181 -3.84 -11.00 1.23
N ALA A 182 -5.13 -10.74 1.45
CA ALA A 182 -6.01 -11.66 2.18
C ALA A 182 -6.16 -13.00 1.45
N LEU A 183 -6.33 -12.98 0.13
CA LEU A 183 -6.40 -14.20 -0.69
C LEU A 183 -5.07 -14.96 -0.65
N MET A 184 -3.94 -14.26 -0.67
CA MET A 184 -2.61 -14.87 -0.56
C MET A 184 -2.44 -15.57 0.79
N ALA A 185 -2.78 -14.87 1.89
CA ALA A 185 -2.76 -15.45 3.23
C ALA A 185 -3.70 -16.68 3.33
N GLY A 186 -4.89 -16.59 2.75
CA GLY A 186 -5.86 -17.70 2.68
C GLY A 186 -5.32 -18.92 1.94
N GLU A 187 -4.68 -18.73 0.78
CA GLU A 187 -4.03 -19.81 0.03
C GLU A 187 -2.91 -20.46 0.85
N TYR A 188 -2.10 -19.69 1.59
CA TYR A 188 -1.10 -20.26 2.50
C TYR A 188 -1.72 -21.15 3.58
N PHE A 189 -2.82 -20.72 4.20
CA PHE A 189 -3.51 -21.57 5.18
C PHE A 189 -4.00 -22.87 4.56
N ILE A 190 -4.60 -22.82 3.36
CA ILE A 190 -5.05 -24.02 2.65
C ILE A 190 -3.86 -24.97 2.38
N ARG A 191 -2.73 -24.45 1.91
CA ARG A 191 -1.55 -25.27 1.58
C ARG A 191 -0.95 -25.95 2.79
N HIS A 192 -0.81 -25.22 3.90
CA HIS A 192 -0.05 -25.67 5.06
C HIS A 192 -0.89 -26.34 6.14
N LEU A 193 -2.19 -26.03 6.23
CA LEU A 193 -3.11 -26.69 7.18
C LEU A 193 -3.84 -27.88 6.57
N LEU A 194 -4.37 -27.72 5.35
CA LEU A 194 -5.15 -28.77 4.69
C LEU A 194 -4.28 -29.72 3.85
N GLY A 195 -2.97 -29.45 3.75
CA GLY A 195 -2.02 -30.27 2.99
C GLY A 195 -2.19 -30.19 1.47
N VAL A 196 -2.97 -29.23 0.96
CA VAL A 196 -3.21 -29.04 -0.48
C VAL A 196 -2.03 -28.28 -1.10
N LYS A 197 -0.89 -28.96 -1.21
CA LYS A 197 0.39 -28.36 -1.66
C LYS A 197 0.33 -27.77 -3.08
N SER A 198 -0.58 -28.26 -3.91
CA SER A 198 -0.76 -27.84 -5.32
C SER A 198 -1.57 -26.55 -5.50
N ALA A 199 -2.19 -26.00 -4.44
CA ALA A 199 -2.86 -24.71 -4.52
C ALA A 199 -1.80 -23.60 -4.68
N LEU A 200 -1.65 -23.08 -5.89
CA LEU A 200 -0.68 -22.02 -6.24
C LEU A 200 -1.33 -20.92 -7.09
N PHE A 201 -2.66 -20.86 -7.11
CA PHE A 201 -3.37 -19.99 -8.05
C PHE A 201 -3.12 -18.52 -7.71
N ILE A 202 -3.36 -18.13 -6.45
CA ILE A 202 -3.13 -16.76 -5.98
C ILE A 202 -1.64 -16.45 -5.99
N TYR A 203 -0.79 -17.38 -5.54
CA TYR A 203 0.66 -17.25 -5.58
C TYR A 203 1.17 -16.88 -6.98
N ASN A 204 0.69 -17.55 -8.03
CA ASN A 204 1.15 -17.32 -9.41
C ASN A 204 0.68 -15.97 -9.99
N ILE A 205 -0.48 -15.46 -9.57
CA ILE A 205 -1.02 -14.18 -10.07
C ILE A 205 -0.68 -12.99 -9.16
N TYR A 206 -0.09 -13.23 -7.98
CA TYR A 206 0.13 -12.20 -6.98
C TYR A 206 0.99 -11.04 -7.52
N THR A 207 2.17 -11.36 -8.05
CA THR A 207 3.11 -10.37 -8.60
C THR A 207 2.52 -9.55 -9.74
N PRO A 208 1.96 -10.13 -10.83
CA PRO A 208 1.42 -9.33 -11.92
C PRO A 208 0.24 -8.46 -11.48
N VAL A 209 -0.64 -8.94 -10.59
CA VAL A 209 -1.76 -8.14 -10.08
C VAL A 209 -1.26 -7.02 -9.16
N SER A 210 -0.30 -7.29 -8.28
CA SER A 210 0.32 -6.29 -7.40
C SER A 210 1.00 -5.17 -8.21
N ASN A 211 1.74 -5.54 -9.27
CA ASN A 211 2.40 -4.59 -10.16
C ASN A 211 1.39 -3.74 -10.91
N PHE A 212 0.28 -4.34 -11.39
CA PHE A 212 -0.82 -3.61 -12.01
C PHE A 212 -1.46 -2.61 -11.05
N LEU A 213 -1.75 -3.01 -9.80
CA LEU A 213 -2.32 -2.13 -8.78
C LEU A 213 -1.37 -0.97 -8.45
N SER A 214 -0.06 -1.23 -8.37
CA SER A 214 0.97 -0.21 -8.20
C SER A 214 0.97 0.79 -9.36
N ALA A 215 1.00 0.30 -10.60
CA ALA A 215 0.92 1.15 -11.79
C ALA A 215 -0.37 1.98 -11.81
N LEU A 216 -1.50 1.41 -11.40
CA LEU A 216 -2.78 2.10 -11.27
C LEU A 216 -2.72 3.22 -10.22
N THR A 217 -2.06 2.99 -9.08
CA THR A 217 -1.81 4.04 -8.07
C THR A 217 -1.07 5.22 -8.68
N LEU A 218 0.05 4.97 -9.39
CA LEU A 218 0.79 6.04 -10.08
C LEU A 218 -0.10 6.75 -11.10
N CYS A 219 -0.82 6.02 -11.94
CA CYS A 219 -1.71 6.60 -12.94
C CYS A 219 -2.72 7.59 -12.32
N VAL A 220 -3.38 7.18 -11.22
CA VAL A 220 -4.33 8.04 -10.51
C VAL A 220 -3.67 9.31 -9.95
N VAL A 221 -2.45 9.19 -9.42
CA VAL A 221 -1.67 10.33 -8.91
C VAL A 221 -1.35 11.31 -10.04
N TYR A 222 -0.82 10.81 -11.16
CA TYR A 222 -0.48 11.63 -12.32
C TYR A 222 -1.73 12.32 -12.90
N MET A 223 -2.86 11.59 -13.02
CA MET A 223 -4.13 12.14 -13.48
C MET A 223 -4.68 13.23 -12.56
N ASN A 224 -4.58 13.04 -11.25
CA ASN A 224 -5.01 14.04 -10.28
C ASN A 224 -4.20 15.34 -10.42
N TYR A 225 -2.88 15.22 -10.56
CA TYR A 225 -2.02 16.39 -10.80
C TYR A 225 -2.38 17.11 -12.11
N PHE A 226 -2.58 16.38 -13.21
CA PHE A 226 -3.00 16.98 -14.50
C PHE A 226 -4.30 17.75 -14.36
N TYR A 227 -5.28 17.17 -13.67
CA TYR A 227 -6.58 17.80 -13.44
C TYR A 227 -6.43 19.10 -12.60
N ASN A 228 -5.65 19.08 -11.52
CA ASN A 228 -5.44 20.26 -10.69
C ASN A 228 -4.70 21.38 -11.44
N GLN A 229 -3.74 21.02 -12.30
CA GLN A 229 -3.01 22.00 -13.11
C GLN A 229 -3.84 22.60 -14.24
N SER A 230 -4.76 21.84 -14.84
CA SER A 230 -5.65 22.35 -15.89
C SER A 230 -6.69 23.31 -15.32
N GLN A 231 -7.29 23.00 -14.16
CA GLN A 231 -8.22 23.87 -13.46
C GLN A 231 -7.59 25.23 -13.08
N LYS A 232 -6.34 25.22 -12.59
CA LYS A 232 -5.59 26.46 -12.28
C LYS A 232 -5.31 27.34 -13.52
N GLN A 233 -5.35 26.77 -14.73
CA GLN A 233 -5.16 27.52 -15.98
C GLN A 233 -6.48 28.06 -16.54
N LEU A 234 -7.60 27.37 -16.30
CA LEU A 234 -8.93 27.83 -16.73
C LEU A 234 -9.49 28.95 -15.84
N ASN A 235 -9.08 28.99 -14.57
CA ASN A 235 -9.52 29.99 -13.59
C ASN A 235 -8.58 31.21 -13.48
N ARG A 236 -7.67 31.40 -14.45
CA ARG A 236 -6.78 32.56 -14.58
C ARG A 236 -7.09 33.28 -15.88
#